data_AF-A0ABD1SJY8-F1
#
_entry.id   AF-A0ABD1SJY8-F1
#
_cell.length_a   1.000
_cell.length_b   1.000
_cell.length_c   1.000
_cell.angle_alpha   90.00
_cell.angle_beta   90.00
_cell.angle_gamma   90.00
#
_symmetry.space_group_name_H-M   'P 1'
#
loop_
_entity.id
_entity.type
_entity.pdbx_description
1 polymer ?
#
loop_
_entity_poly.entity_id
_entity_poly.type
_entity_poly.pdbx_seq_one_letter_code
_entity_poly.pdbx_strand_id
1 'polypeptide(L)'
;MDAFSLDFLSESMTGNVSHMKTHKFYIVQTMALASSRISTFAETAAKDYDMHLLPWASVAACISDDSHNDDVIKLGRAFCFLPLPVKTGLHVHINGYFEVSSNRRGIWYGDDMDRSGRIRSVWNKLLLEDVVAPSFAKLLLGMQSLLGPTKHYYSLWPVGSFEDPWNSLVEHIYRNISGSPVLYSDVEDGKWISPEEAFLHDMDISGSKELGDILAQLGMPIVHLPNNLYNMLLNCKSGVHQKVVTPDSVRHYLRRCKFTNAIDRFSKLMLLEYCLEDLIDNNVGTDASGLPLIPLANDPRKGSLILFATELEYELLQQISDRLVDRSIPLHLLSRLTAIAKVSGANLVIFSSSEFVPLFSKFVPAEWKYKKKVHWDPNSNCTHPNSSWFVLFWRYLREQCEKLYLFEDWPILPSLSGHLCKPSRQEKLLNVENLSNEMQHVLVKIGCKILNTNYCVEHSDLFHYMYDADGAGVLDSIFDVLTKDGICQLLQCLQAEERDVLRRFLLDPTWYVGKQMDDSHIENCKWLPIYRVYGGEAAENSNYSDLVNPRKHLPPSDCPECLFCGEFIYNLSNTEEEMLSRYYGIERMRKTQFLQAAYFT
;
A
#
# COMPACT_ATOMS: atom_id res chain seq x y z
N MET A 1 42.71 34.97 -16.54
CA MET A 1 41.60 34.93 -17.51
C MET A 1 40.89 36.25 -17.44
N ASP A 2 40.91 37.01 -18.53
CA ASP A 2 40.22 38.29 -18.63
C ASP A 2 38.96 38.10 -19.46
N ALA A 3 37.86 38.74 -19.05
CA ALA A 3 36.58 38.67 -19.74
C ALA A 3 35.98 40.07 -19.89
N PHE A 4 35.53 40.41 -21.10
CA PHE A 4 34.99 41.74 -21.41
C PHE A 4 34.04 41.69 -22.62
N SER A 5 33.21 42.72 -22.77
CA SER A 5 32.36 42.90 -23.95
C SER A 5 32.97 43.92 -24.89
N LEU A 6 32.81 43.73 -26.20
CA LEU A 6 33.26 44.67 -27.21
C LEU A 6 32.23 44.79 -28.33
N ASP A 7 31.96 46.02 -28.74
CA ASP A 7 31.05 46.33 -29.85
C ASP A 7 31.84 46.48 -31.15
N PHE A 8 31.46 45.73 -32.17
CA PHE A 8 32.04 45.75 -33.51
C PHE A 8 31.06 46.38 -34.49
N LEU A 9 31.47 47.47 -35.11
CA LEU A 9 30.72 48.09 -36.20
C LEU A 9 31.11 47.45 -37.52
N SER A 10 30.16 46.79 -38.17
CA SER A 10 30.30 46.32 -39.55
C SER A 10 29.54 47.26 -40.48
N GLU A 11 30.19 47.70 -41.55
CA GLU A 11 29.56 48.45 -42.62
C GLU A 11 29.56 47.59 -43.89
N SER A 12 28.38 47.35 -44.46
CA SER A 12 28.24 46.71 -45.77
C SER A 12 27.71 47.72 -46.78
N MET A 13 28.21 47.66 -48.01
CA MET A 13 27.75 48.53 -49.10
C MET A 13 27.01 47.72 -50.15
N THR A 14 25.75 48.07 -50.38
CA THR A 14 24.94 47.56 -51.50
C THR A 14 24.63 48.72 -52.43
N GLY A 15 25.44 48.87 -53.49
CA GLY A 15 25.40 50.04 -54.36
C GLY A 15 25.88 51.30 -53.64
N ASN A 16 25.07 52.38 -53.65
CA ASN A 16 25.37 53.64 -52.96
C ASN A 16 24.81 53.73 -51.53
N VAL A 17 24.22 52.65 -51.01
CA VAL A 17 23.63 52.62 -49.67
C VAL A 17 24.57 51.85 -48.74
N SER A 18 25.00 52.51 -47.65
CA SER A 18 25.72 51.87 -46.56
C SER A 18 24.75 51.37 -45.49
N HIS A 19 24.93 50.11 -45.10
CA HIS A 19 24.24 49.49 -43.97
C HIS A 19 25.26 49.31 -42.84
N MET A 20 25.15 50.11 -41.79
CA MET A 20 25.94 49.94 -40.57
C MET A 20 25.18 49.07 -39.57
N LYS A 21 25.85 48.05 -39.05
CA LYS A 21 25.32 47.13 -38.06
C LYS A 21 26.32 46.98 -36.92
N THR A 22 25.84 46.96 -35.69
CA THR A 22 26.67 46.81 -34.49
C THR A 22 26.52 45.41 -33.92
N HIS A 23 27.61 44.68 -33.83
CA HIS A 23 27.68 43.34 -33.26
C HIS A 23 28.44 43.36 -31.94
N LYS A 24 27.78 42.99 -30.86
CA LYS A 24 28.40 42.90 -29.54
C LYS A 24 28.93 41.50 -29.31
N PHE A 25 30.18 41.40 -28.90
CA PHE A 25 30.84 40.14 -28.56
C PHE A 25 31.25 40.13 -27.11
N TYR A 26 31.08 38.99 -26.45
CA TYR A 26 31.68 38.70 -25.16
C TYR A 26 32.91 37.84 -25.36
N ILE A 27 34.05 38.35 -24.89
CA ILE A 27 35.36 37.79 -25.16
C ILE A 27 35.97 37.33 -23.84
N VAL A 28 36.47 36.10 -23.82
CA VAL A 28 37.33 35.58 -22.76
C VAL A 28 38.69 35.29 -23.36
N GLN A 29 39.74 35.86 -22.79
CA GLN A 29 41.11 35.61 -23.20
C GLN A 29 41.97 35.15 -22.03
N THR A 30 42.95 34.30 -22.32
CA THR A 30 43.86 33.81 -21.29
C THR A 30 45.22 33.44 -21.85
N MET A 31 46.24 33.71 -21.03
CA MET A 31 47.52 33.01 -21.10
C MET A 31 47.43 31.77 -20.21
N ALA A 32 48.02 30.67 -20.63
CA ALA A 32 48.13 29.47 -19.80
C ALA A 32 48.99 29.75 -18.55
N LEU A 33 48.70 29.04 -17.46
CA LEU A 33 49.53 29.09 -16.25
C LEU A 33 50.93 28.55 -16.56
N ALA A 34 51.96 29.06 -15.90
CA ALA A 34 53.34 28.61 -16.09
C ALA A 34 53.53 27.11 -15.82
N SER A 35 52.72 26.53 -14.92
CA SER A 35 52.75 25.12 -14.55
C SER A 35 51.95 24.19 -15.49
N SER A 36 51.33 24.70 -16.55
CA SER A 36 50.53 23.88 -17.47
C SER A 36 51.40 23.01 -18.39
N ARG A 37 50.80 21.97 -19.00
CA ARG A 37 51.50 21.12 -19.97
C ARG A 37 51.93 21.94 -21.17
N ILE A 38 51.06 22.82 -21.68
CA ILE A 38 51.40 23.71 -22.79
C ILE A 38 52.54 24.67 -22.47
N SER A 39 52.62 25.26 -21.28
CA SER A 39 53.71 26.18 -20.92
C SER A 39 55.05 25.46 -20.82
N THR A 40 55.06 24.27 -20.20
CA THR A 40 56.25 23.40 -20.14
C THR A 40 56.70 22.99 -21.54
N PHE A 41 55.74 22.66 -22.40
CA PHE A 41 56.01 22.33 -23.80
C PHE A 41 56.50 23.55 -24.59
N ALA A 42 55.96 24.75 -24.36
CA ALA A 42 56.40 25.99 -25.00
C ALA A 42 57.89 26.27 -24.71
N GLU A 43 58.31 26.13 -23.45
CA GLU A 43 59.71 26.31 -23.05
C GLU A 43 60.65 25.31 -23.74
N THR A 44 60.22 24.06 -23.82
CA THR A 44 60.99 22.99 -24.51
C THR A 44 61.03 23.25 -26.02
N ALA A 45 59.91 23.65 -26.60
CA ALA A 45 59.78 23.91 -28.02
C ALA A 45 60.60 25.13 -28.48
N ALA A 46 60.67 26.17 -27.65
CA ALA A 46 61.52 27.33 -27.90
C ALA A 46 63.02 26.97 -27.85
N LYS A 47 63.44 26.13 -26.90
CA LYS A 47 64.85 25.72 -26.73
C LYS A 47 65.31 24.73 -27.80
N ASP A 48 64.52 23.69 -28.05
CA ASP A 48 64.96 22.54 -28.84
C ASP A 48 64.55 22.62 -30.31
N TYR A 49 63.55 23.47 -30.63
CA TYR A 49 62.91 23.51 -31.95
C TYR A 49 62.68 24.95 -32.48
N ASP A 50 63.20 25.98 -31.80
CA ASP A 50 63.09 27.40 -32.17
C ASP A 50 61.63 27.89 -32.37
N MET A 51 60.69 27.29 -31.66
CA MET A 51 59.26 27.59 -31.75
C MET A 51 58.81 28.56 -30.64
N HIS A 52 58.85 29.86 -30.93
CA HIS A 52 58.54 30.94 -29.98
C HIS A 52 57.05 31.33 -29.97
N LEU A 53 56.18 30.36 -29.67
CA LEU A 53 54.74 30.58 -29.59
C LEU A 53 54.29 30.84 -28.16
N LEU A 54 53.32 31.74 -27.98
CA LEU A 54 52.76 32.04 -26.68
C LEU A 54 51.57 31.11 -26.40
N PRO A 55 51.48 30.52 -25.19
CA PRO A 55 50.34 29.68 -24.81
C PRO A 55 49.12 30.55 -24.47
N TRP A 56 48.67 31.33 -25.45
CA TRP A 56 47.59 32.30 -25.34
C TRP A 56 46.49 31.98 -26.34
N ALA A 57 45.24 32.08 -25.88
CA ALA A 57 44.07 31.99 -26.72
C ALA A 57 42.93 32.86 -26.18
N SER A 58 41.95 33.14 -27.04
CA SER A 58 40.71 33.79 -26.69
C SER A 58 39.52 33.14 -27.39
N VAL A 59 38.38 33.12 -26.71
CA VAL A 59 37.09 32.71 -27.24
C VAL A 59 36.12 33.88 -27.23
N ALA A 60 35.29 34.03 -28.26
CA ALA A 60 34.37 35.15 -28.39
C ALA A 60 32.98 34.70 -28.87
N ALA A 61 31.94 35.02 -28.10
CA ALA A 61 30.55 34.73 -28.42
C ALA A 61 29.82 36.01 -28.85
N CYS A 62 29.05 35.95 -29.95
CA CYS A 62 28.20 37.05 -30.37
C CYS A 62 26.94 37.09 -29.48
N ILE A 63 26.68 38.24 -28.87
CA ILE A 63 25.54 38.46 -27.96
C ILE A 63 24.51 39.44 -28.53
N SER A 64 24.68 39.92 -29.77
CA SER A 64 23.66 40.75 -30.44
C SER A 64 22.42 39.92 -30.80
N ASP A 65 21.26 40.46 -30.48
CA ASP A 65 19.94 39.84 -30.70
C ASP A 65 19.33 40.33 -32.01
N ASP A 66 19.96 40.01 -33.14
CA ASP A 66 19.44 40.37 -34.46
C ASP A 66 18.47 39.28 -34.94
N SER A 67 17.18 39.58 -34.86
CA SER A 67 16.03 38.74 -35.25
C SER A 67 15.89 38.51 -36.77
N HIS A 68 16.88 38.92 -37.57
CA HIS A 68 16.89 38.77 -39.02
C HIS A 68 18.16 38.03 -39.50
N ASN A 69 17.99 36.74 -39.83
CA ASN A 69 18.71 35.91 -40.82
C ASN A 69 20.25 35.93 -40.98
N ASP A 70 21.03 36.55 -40.09
CA ASP A 70 22.51 36.49 -40.16
C ASP A 70 23.10 35.28 -39.41
N ASP A 71 22.67 34.07 -39.77
CA ASP A 71 23.21 32.80 -39.22
C ASP A 71 24.73 32.67 -39.46
N VAL A 72 25.27 33.37 -40.47
CA VAL A 72 26.68 33.36 -40.84
C VAL A 72 27.58 34.03 -39.78
N ILE A 73 27.09 35.06 -39.08
CA ILE A 73 27.86 35.77 -38.04
C ILE A 73 27.83 35.01 -36.71
N LYS A 74 26.78 34.20 -36.49
CA LYS A 74 26.66 33.31 -35.34
C LYS A 74 27.50 32.04 -35.48
N LEU A 75 28.00 31.73 -36.68
CA LEU A 75 28.94 30.63 -36.89
C LEU A 75 30.36 31.04 -36.47
N GLY A 76 30.89 30.31 -35.52
CA GLY A 76 32.26 30.42 -35.03
C GLY A 76 33.30 30.19 -36.13
N ARG A 77 34.45 30.82 -35.96
CA ARG A 77 35.60 30.74 -36.87
C ARG A 77 36.87 30.63 -36.05
N ALA A 78 37.88 29.98 -36.61
CA ALA A 78 39.21 29.97 -36.02
C ALA A 78 40.04 31.14 -36.58
N PHE A 79 40.84 31.74 -35.71
CA PHE A 79 41.75 32.84 -36.03
C PHE A 79 43.15 32.49 -35.51
N CYS A 80 44.15 32.85 -36.30
CA CYS A 80 45.53 32.99 -35.85
C CYS A 80 45.98 34.36 -36.33
N PHE A 81 45.58 35.38 -35.55
CA PHE A 81 45.55 36.82 -35.89
C PHE A 81 44.59 37.19 -37.04
N LEU A 82 44.65 36.44 -38.14
CA LEU A 82 43.74 36.53 -39.27
C LEU A 82 42.81 35.30 -39.31
N PRO A 83 41.61 35.42 -39.90
CA PRO A 83 40.68 34.30 -40.03
C PRO A 83 41.30 33.15 -40.83
N LEU A 84 41.07 31.93 -40.36
CA LEU A 84 41.46 30.70 -41.04
C LEU A 84 40.24 30.14 -41.80
N PRO A 85 40.41 29.60 -43.02
CA PRO A 85 39.33 29.01 -43.82
C PRO A 85 39.00 27.58 -43.34
N VAL A 86 38.90 27.38 -42.03
CA VAL A 86 38.56 26.12 -41.37
C VAL A 86 37.16 26.19 -40.78
N LYS A 87 36.43 25.08 -40.83
CA LYS A 87 35.13 24.95 -40.18
C LYS A 87 35.34 24.35 -38.79
N THR A 88 35.02 25.12 -37.75
CA THR A 88 35.09 24.61 -36.37
C THR A 88 33.81 23.89 -35.96
N GLY A 89 32.68 24.21 -36.59
CA GLY A 89 31.35 23.72 -36.22
C GLY A 89 30.77 24.38 -34.94
N LEU A 90 31.50 25.30 -34.31
CA LEU A 90 31.11 25.95 -33.06
C LEU A 90 30.36 27.27 -33.34
N HIS A 91 29.59 27.77 -32.36
CA HIS A 91 28.95 29.10 -32.43
C HIS A 91 29.79 30.23 -31.81
N VAL A 92 31.05 29.93 -31.49
CA VAL A 92 31.98 30.82 -30.79
C VAL A 92 33.26 30.94 -31.62
N HIS A 93 33.78 32.15 -31.77
CA HIS A 93 35.08 32.37 -32.41
C HIS A 93 36.20 31.92 -31.49
N ILE A 94 37.25 31.33 -32.06
CA ILE A 94 38.45 30.92 -31.34
C ILE A 94 39.64 31.61 -31.99
N ASN A 95 40.44 32.32 -31.20
CA ASN A 95 41.70 32.90 -31.64
C ASN A 95 42.84 32.35 -30.78
N GLY A 96 43.99 32.09 -31.36
CA GLY A 96 45.15 31.61 -30.64
C GLY A 96 46.38 31.52 -31.52
N TYR A 97 47.53 31.29 -30.90
CA TYR A 97 48.81 31.09 -31.59
C TYR A 97 48.87 29.70 -32.23
N PHE A 98 47.98 29.41 -33.19
CA PHE A 98 47.96 28.11 -33.87
C PHE A 98 49.13 27.95 -34.84
N GLU A 99 49.76 26.78 -34.84
CA GLU A 99 50.60 26.34 -35.93
C GLU A 99 49.73 25.97 -37.13
N VAL A 100 49.90 26.68 -38.24
CA VAL A 100 49.08 26.55 -39.45
C VAL A 100 49.85 25.85 -40.56
N SER A 101 49.12 25.22 -41.49
CA SER A 101 49.71 24.71 -42.72
C SER A 101 50.34 25.85 -43.55
N SER A 102 51.29 25.53 -44.44
CA SER A 102 51.97 26.54 -45.28
C SER A 102 51.02 27.35 -46.16
N ASN A 103 49.94 26.72 -46.64
CA ASN A 103 48.87 27.37 -47.39
C ASN A 103 47.78 28.03 -46.51
N ARG A 104 47.97 28.00 -45.18
CA ARG A 104 47.04 28.53 -44.17
C ARG A 104 45.61 27.99 -44.28
N ARG A 105 45.41 26.82 -44.90
CA ARG A 105 44.09 26.18 -45.07
C ARG A 105 43.67 25.30 -43.88
N GLY A 106 44.57 25.00 -42.97
CA GLY A 106 44.31 24.19 -41.79
C GLY A 106 45.29 24.49 -40.66
N ILE A 107 45.01 23.92 -39.49
CA ILE A 107 45.97 23.86 -38.38
C ILE A 107 46.64 22.49 -38.38
N TRP A 108 47.87 22.39 -37.88
CA TRP A 108 48.56 21.10 -37.73
C TRP A 108 47.85 20.22 -36.70
N TYR A 109 47.54 18.98 -37.06
CA TYR A 109 46.96 17.95 -36.17
C TYR A 109 47.32 16.54 -36.68
N GLY A 110 47.10 15.52 -35.85
CA GLY A 110 47.34 14.11 -36.17
C GLY A 110 48.74 13.60 -35.76
N ASP A 111 48.87 12.27 -35.74
CA ASP A 111 50.06 11.55 -35.25
C ASP A 111 50.97 11.02 -36.38
N ASP A 112 50.44 10.91 -37.60
CA ASP A 112 51.13 10.42 -38.80
C ASP A 112 51.94 11.53 -39.50
N MET A 113 52.83 12.15 -38.73
CA MET A 113 53.66 13.28 -39.18
C MET A 113 55.14 13.01 -38.94
N ASP A 114 55.97 13.65 -39.76
CA ASP A 114 57.41 13.74 -39.48
C ASP A 114 57.67 14.42 -38.12
N ARG A 115 58.93 14.37 -37.65
CA ARG A 115 59.29 14.92 -36.33
C ARG A 115 58.85 16.38 -36.15
N SER A 116 58.90 17.19 -37.20
CA SER A 116 58.53 18.60 -37.16
C SER A 116 57.01 18.81 -37.11
N GLY A 117 56.25 18.07 -37.91
CA GLY A 117 54.80 18.11 -37.94
C GLY A 117 54.18 17.58 -36.65
N ARG A 118 54.80 16.57 -36.02
CA ARG A 118 54.37 16.05 -34.72
C ARG A 118 54.43 17.12 -33.63
N ILE A 119 55.48 17.94 -33.58
CA ILE A 119 55.63 19.00 -32.57
C ILE A 119 54.58 20.08 -32.75
N ARG A 120 54.32 20.50 -34.00
CA ARG A 120 53.26 21.45 -34.33
C ARG A 120 51.85 20.93 -33.99
N SER A 121 51.63 19.64 -34.24
CA SER A 121 50.38 18.95 -33.88
C SER A 121 50.18 18.91 -32.36
N VAL A 122 51.21 18.54 -31.60
CA VAL A 122 51.19 18.55 -30.13
C VAL A 122 50.94 19.95 -29.58
N TRP A 123 51.57 20.99 -30.16
CA TRP A 123 51.32 22.38 -29.78
C TRP A 123 49.84 22.74 -29.88
N ASN A 124 49.24 22.52 -31.06
CA ASN A 124 47.83 22.87 -31.28
C ASN A 124 46.89 22.06 -30.40
N LYS A 125 47.18 20.76 -30.19
CA LYS A 125 46.42 19.92 -29.26
C LYS A 125 46.44 20.50 -27.85
N LEU A 126 47.63 20.81 -27.32
CA LEU A 126 47.77 21.41 -25.99
C LEU A 126 47.11 22.79 -25.91
N LEU A 127 47.16 23.60 -26.97
CA LEU A 127 46.47 24.91 -27.02
C LEU A 127 44.95 24.75 -26.92
N LEU A 128 44.38 23.80 -27.65
CA LEU A 128 42.95 23.50 -27.59
C LEU A 128 42.54 22.97 -26.20
N GLU A 129 43.30 22.01 -25.66
CA GLU A 129 43.00 21.33 -24.39
C GLU A 129 43.22 22.22 -23.15
N ASP A 130 44.39 22.84 -23.04
CA ASP A 130 44.84 23.50 -21.80
C ASP A 130 44.48 25.00 -21.76
N VAL A 131 44.09 25.59 -22.90
CA VAL A 131 43.86 27.05 -22.99
C VAL A 131 42.46 27.37 -23.53
N VAL A 132 42.09 26.84 -24.69
CA VAL A 132 40.79 27.14 -25.32
C VAL A 132 39.63 26.53 -24.54
N ALA A 133 39.68 25.24 -24.18
CA ALA A 133 38.60 24.58 -23.45
C ALA A 133 38.29 25.24 -22.07
N PRO A 134 39.28 25.53 -21.21
CA PRO A 134 39.03 26.27 -19.96
C PRO A 134 38.50 27.68 -20.20
N SER A 135 38.97 28.37 -21.25
CA SER A 135 38.44 29.70 -21.61
C SER A 135 36.99 29.63 -22.06
N PHE A 136 36.59 28.56 -22.75
CA PHE A 136 35.20 28.31 -23.14
C PHE A 136 34.30 28.07 -21.92
N ALA A 137 34.76 27.27 -20.95
CA ALA A 137 34.04 27.08 -19.69
C ALA A 137 33.82 28.43 -18.96
N LYS A 138 34.86 29.27 -18.92
CA LYS A 138 34.77 30.62 -18.35
C LYS A 138 33.84 31.54 -19.14
N LEU A 139 33.79 31.39 -20.47
CA LEU A 139 32.84 32.11 -21.32
C LEU A 139 31.41 31.73 -20.97
N LEU A 140 31.06 30.46 -20.86
CA LEU A 140 29.71 30.04 -20.45
C LEU A 140 29.34 30.60 -19.06
N LEU A 141 30.25 30.54 -18.09
CA LEU A 141 30.03 31.11 -16.76
C LEU A 141 29.82 32.63 -16.76
N GLY A 142 30.43 33.35 -17.71
CA GLY A 142 30.16 34.78 -17.90
C GLY A 142 28.81 35.01 -18.58
N MET A 143 28.49 34.18 -19.58
CA MET A 143 27.27 34.30 -20.38
C MET A 143 26.00 33.97 -19.62
N GLN A 144 26.06 33.09 -18.62
CA GLN A 144 24.90 32.79 -17.77
C GLN A 144 24.31 34.06 -17.14
N SER A 145 25.17 35.00 -16.71
CA SER A 145 24.77 36.25 -16.04
C SER A 145 24.22 37.31 -16.99
N LEU A 146 24.62 37.23 -18.27
CA LEU A 146 24.27 38.21 -19.29
C LEU A 146 23.04 37.80 -20.10
N LEU A 147 22.90 36.51 -20.38
CA LEU A 147 21.85 35.96 -21.24
C LEU A 147 20.75 35.22 -20.47
N GLY A 148 21.01 34.84 -19.22
CA GLY A 148 20.11 33.97 -18.45
C GLY A 148 19.95 32.58 -19.11
N PRO A 149 18.99 31.77 -18.62
CA PRO A 149 18.71 30.43 -19.14
C PRO A 149 17.89 30.47 -20.44
N THR A 150 18.35 31.22 -21.44
CA THR A 150 17.65 31.43 -22.71
C THR A 150 18.10 30.43 -23.77
N LYS A 151 17.30 30.27 -24.83
CA LYS A 151 17.71 29.51 -26.02
C LYS A 151 19.01 30.04 -26.62
N HIS A 152 19.26 31.34 -26.51
CA HIS A 152 20.50 31.98 -26.98
C HIS A 152 21.72 31.59 -26.13
N TYR A 153 21.57 31.43 -24.82
CA TYR A 153 22.64 30.89 -23.99
C TYR A 153 22.99 29.45 -24.37
N TYR A 154 21.98 28.58 -24.48
CA TYR A 154 22.20 27.17 -24.80
C TYR A 154 22.67 26.92 -26.24
N SER A 155 22.42 27.84 -27.18
CA SER A 155 22.95 27.73 -28.55
C SER A 155 24.48 27.92 -28.62
N LEU A 156 25.09 28.56 -27.62
CA LEU A 156 26.54 28.71 -27.54
C LEU A 156 27.25 27.39 -27.27
N TRP A 157 26.55 26.39 -26.72
CA TRP A 157 27.15 25.10 -26.39
C TRP A 157 27.56 24.33 -27.66
N PRO A 158 28.66 23.57 -27.63
CA PRO A 158 29.05 22.73 -28.75
C PRO A 158 28.05 21.58 -28.93
N VAL A 159 27.24 21.60 -29.98
CA VAL A 159 26.27 20.54 -30.28
C VAL A 159 26.42 20.06 -31.72
N GLY A 160 26.41 18.74 -31.92
CA GLY A 160 26.50 18.10 -33.23
C GLY A 160 27.73 17.21 -33.37
N SER A 161 28.10 16.91 -34.62
CA SER A 161 29.31 16.18 -34.95
C SER A 161 30.45 17.14 -35.32
N PHE A 162 31.64 16.84 -34.82
CA PHE A 162 32.83 17.66 -35.03
C PHE A 162 33.93 16.83 -35.68
N GLU A 163 34.69 17.45 -36.58
CA GLU A 163 35.90 16.86 -37.15
C GLU A 163 37.11 17.16 -36.27
N ASP A 164 38.13 16.30 -36.31
CA ASP A 164 39.39 16.58 -35.65
C ASP A 164 40.11 17.78 -36.30
N PRO A 165 40.79 18.63 -35.50
CA PRO A 165 41.05 18.50 -34.06
C PRO A 165 39.97 19.13 -33.15
N TRP A 166 38.88 19.66 -33.72
CA TRP A 166 37.83 20.35 -32.97
C TRP A 166 37.00 19.40 -32.10
N ASN A 167 36.83 18.15 -32.53
CA ASN A 167 36.20 17.12 -31.71
C ASN A 167 36.92 16.95 -30.36
N SER A 168 38.26 16.89 -30.36
CA SER A 168 39.06 16.85 -29.13
C SER A 168 38.82 18.08 -28.26
N LEU A 169 38.71 19.28 -28.85
CA LEU A 169 38.37 20.49 -28.09
C LEU A 169 37.01 20.34 -27.40
N VAL A 170 35.99 19.86 -28.11
CA VAL A 170 34.63 19.70 -27.57
C VAL A 170 34.60 18.73 -26.38
N GLU A 171 35.28 17.59 -26.48
CA GLU A 171 35.41 16.65 -25.34
C GLU A 171 36.03 17.33 -24.11
N HIS A 172 37.06 18.17 -24.32
CA HIS A 172 37.70 18.91 -23.24
C HIS A 172 36.82 20.04 -22.71
N ILE A 173 36.00 20.69 -23.53
CA ILE A 173 35.01 21.69 -23.07
C ILE A 173 34.03 21.02 -22.10
N TYR A 174 33.41 19.91 -22.49
CA TYR A 174 32.46 19.18 -21.65
C TYR A 174 33.09 18.65 -20.35
N ARG A 175 34.36 18.26 -20.38
CA ARG A 175 35.11 17.89 -19.16
C ARG A 175 35.37 19.09 -18.25
N ASN A 176 35.71 20.25 -18.80
CA ASN A 176 36.01 21.45 -17.99
C ASN A 176 34.76 22.05 -17.34
N ILE A 177 33.58 21.88 -17.95
CA ILE A 177 32.33 22.43 -17.41
C ILE A 177 31.61 21.48 -16.44
N SER A 178 32.06 20.23 -16.27
CA SER A 178 31.31 19.20 -15.53
C SER A 178 31.00 19.57 -14.08
N GLY A 179 31.94 20.22 -13.40
CA GLY A 179 31.80 20.73 -12.04
C GLY A 179 31.49 22.23 -11.96
N SER A 180 31.16 22.88 -13.08
CA SER A 180 30.88 24.32 -13.14
C SER A 180 29.38 24.58 -13.21
N PRO A 181 28.83 25.60 -12.52
CA PRO A 181 27.40 25.91 -12.58
C PRO A 181 27.05 26.54 -13.92
N VAL A 182 26.71 25.73 -14.91
CA VAL A 182 26.45 26.16 -16.31
C VAL A 182 25.10 25.70 -16.84
N LEU A 183 24.35 24.90 -16.09
CA LEU A 183 22.99 24.48 -16.40
C LEU A 183 22.01 25.15 -15.44
N TYR A 184 20.80 25.45 -15.91
CA TYR A 184 19.78 26.08 -15.08
C TYR A 184 18.71 25.08 -14.65
N SER A 185 18.43 25.06 -13.35
CA SER A 185 17.40 24.25 -12.72
C SER A 185 16.33 25.13 -12.10
N ASP A 186 15.06 24.75 -12.23
CA ASP A 186 13.92 25.48 -11.66
C ASP A 186 13.71 25.21 -10.15
N VAL A 187 14.62 24.47 -9.51
CA VAL A 187 14.62 24.25 -8.05
C VAL A 187 14.85 25.57 -7.29
N GLU A 188 14.15 25.74 -6.16
CA GLU A 188 14.32 26.89 -5.25
C GLU A 188 14.18 28.25 -5.96
N ASP A 189 13.16 28.41 -6.82
CA ASP A 189 12.91 29.62 -7.63
C ASP A 189 14.00 29.94 -8.68
N GLY A 190 14.86 28.96 -8.99
CA GLY A 190 15.84 29.05 -10.07
C GLY A 190 17.29 29.08 -9.59
N LYS A 191 18.09 28.14 -10.09
CA LYS A 191 19.49 27.99 -9.68
C LYS A 191 20.37 27.46 -10.81
N TRP A 192 21.57 28.05 -10.95
CA TRP A 192 22.62 27.51 -11.81
C TRP A 192 23.36 26.38 -11.08
N ILE A 193 23.41 25.21 -11.71
CA ILE A 193 23.99 23.98 -11.17
C ILE A 193 24.96 23.34 -12.15
N SER A 194 25.79 22.44 -11.64
CA SER A 194 26.75 21.72 -12.46
C SER A 194 26.13 20.52 -13.18
N PRO A 195 26.65 20.14 -14.38
CA PRO A 195 26.27 18.88 -15.03
C PRO A 195 26.39 17.64 -14.14
N GLU A 196 27.32 17.60 -13.19
CA GLU A 196 27.47 16.50 -12.23
C GLU A 196 26.30 16.40 -11.22
N GLU A 197 25.71 17.54 -10.86
CA GLU A 197 24.58 17.61 -9.93
C GLU A 197 23.23 17.41 -10.64
N ALA A 198 23.13 17.84 -11.90
CA ALA A 198 21.92 17.87 -12.68
C ALA A 198 21.30 16.49 -12.96
N PHE A 199 19.97 16.43 -12.92
CA PHE A 199 19.17 15.36 -13.52
C PHE A 199 18.56 15.89 -14.81
N LEU A 200 18.98 15.32 -15.93
CA LEU A 200 18.46 15.67 -17.25
C LEU A 200 17.05 15.11 -17.39
N HIS A 201 16.09 15.98 -17.72
CA HIS A 201 14.70 15.58 -17.88
C HIS A 201 14.27 15.64 -19.34
N ASP A 202 13.75 14.54 -19.84
CA ASP A 202 13.26 14.43 -21.21
C ASP A 202 11.83 14.99 -21.29
N MET A 203 11.69 16.10 -22.01
CA MET A 203 10.41 16.79 -22.17
C MET A 203 9.48 16.10 -23.19
N ASP A 204 10.00 15.21 -24.03
CA ASP A 204 9.22 14.53 -25.07
C ASP A 204 8.36 13.37 -24.52
N ILE A 205 8.52 13.03 -23.23
CA ILE A 205 7.69 12.06 -22.52
C ILE A 205 6.37 12.73 -22.06
N SER A 206 5.23 12.08 -22.29
CA SER A 206 3.92 12.63 -21.91
C SER A 206 3.80 12.80 -20.39
N GLY A 207 3.36 13.98 -19.92
CA GLY A 207 3.31 14.32 -18.47
C GLY A 207 4.64 14.82 -17.90
N SER A 208 5.67 15.03 -18.74
CA SER A 208 7.00 15.48 -18.34
C SER A 208 7.01 16.83 -17.62
N LYS A 209 6.19 17.80 -18.03
CA LYS A 209 6.24 19.15 -17.43
C LYS A 209 5.74 19.15 -15.99
N GLU A 210 4.53 18.64 -15.76
CA GLU A 210 3.95 18.59 -14.42
C GLU A 210 4.80 17.74 -13.48
N LEU A 211 5.31 16.59 -13.96
CA LEU A 211 6.24 15.75 -13.20
C LEU A 211 7.53 16.51 -12.85
N GLY A 212 8.10 17.25 -13.80
CA GLY A 212 9.28 18.08 -13.60
C GLY A 212 9.06 19.14 -12.53
N ASP A 213 7.92 19.84 -12.59
CA ASP A 213 7.54 20.87 -11.61
C ASP A 213 7.41 20.27 -10.19
N ILE A 214 6.76 19.10 -10.06
CA ILE A 214 6.61 18.37 -8.78
C ILE A 214 7.98 17.97 -8.21
N LEU A 215 8.85 17.41 -9.05
CA LEU A 215 10.17 16.97 -8.62
C LEU A 215 11.08 18.16 -8.26
N ALA A 216 10.95 19.28 -8.97
CA ALA A 216 11.63 20.54 -8.62
C ALA A 216 11.13 21.09 -7.28
N GLN A 217 9.82 21.03 -7.00
CA GLN A 217 9.24 21.38 -5.70
C GLN A 217 9.77 20.48 -4.56
N LEU A 218 10.09 19.22 -4.85
CA LEU A 218 10.75 18.28 -3.94
C LEU A 218 12.28 18.48 -3.85
N GLY A 219 12.81 19.50 -4.53
CA GLY A 219 14.22 19.90 -4.53
C GLY A 219 15.12 19.05 -5.43
N MET A 220 14.57 18.19 -6.28
CA MET A 220 15.37 17.37 -7.20
C MET A 220 15.97 18.30 -8.28
N PRO A 221 17.31 18.34 -8.46
CA PRO A 221 17.97 19.32 -9.33
C PRO A 221 17.79 19.01 -10.82
N ILE A 222 16.57 19.21 -11.30
CA ILE A 222 16.14 18.90 -12.66
C ILE A 222 16.52 20.02 -13.61
N VAL A 223 16.95 19.65 -14.82
CA VAL A 223 17.33 20.57 -15.88
C VAL A 223 16.56 20.23 -17.16
N HIS A 224 15.96 21.26 -17.76
CA HIS A 224 15.31 21.18 -19.05
C HIS A 224 16.23 21.75 -20.14
N LEU A 225 16.56 20.93 -21.14
CA LEU A 225 17.49 21.29 -22.21
C LEU A 225 16.86 21.12 -23.59
N PRO A 226 17.32 21.89 -24.60
CA PRO A 226 17.04 21.57 -25.99
C PRO A 226 17.52 20.15 -26.35
N ASN A 227 16.72 19.39 -27.11
CA ASN A 227 16.97 17.96 -27.40
C ASN A 227 18.37 17.69 -27.98
N ASN A 228 18.88 18.59 -28.81
CA ASN A 228 20.21 18.46 -29.39
C ASN A 228 21.31 18.55 -28.32
N LEU A 229 21.18 19.46 -27.35
CA LEU A 229 22.11 19.59 -26.22
C LEU A 229 21.95 18.44 -25.22
N TYR A 230 20.70 18.02 -24.94
CA TYR A 230 20.41 16.85 -24.13
C TYR A 230 21.14 15.60 -24.68
N ASN A 231 20.97 15.32 -25.97
CA ASN A 231 21.64 14.21 -26.66
C ASN A 231 23.17 14.37 -26.65
N MET A 232 23.68 15.59 -26.80
CA MET A 232 25.12 15.83 -26.75
C MET A 232 25.71 15.52 -25.37
N LEU A 233 25.06 15.94 -24.29
CA LEU A 233 25.50 15.65 -22.91
C LEU A 233 25.50 14.15 -22.61
N LEU A 234 24.50 13.40 -23.09
CA LEU A 234 24.43 11.95 -22.90
C LEU A 234 25.53 11.19 -23.65
N ASN A 235 25.87 11.64 -24.86
CA ASN A 235 26.78 10.91 -25.76
C ASN A 235 28.24 11.38 -25.67
N CYS A 236 28.51 12.57 -25.14
CA CYS A 236 29.86 13.12 -25.11
C CYS A 236 30.76 12.35 -24.12
N LYS A 237 31.99 12.06 -24.56
CA LYS A 237 33.04 11.40 -23.75
C LYS A 237 33.69 12.38 -22.76
N SER A 238 32.88 12.99 -21.90
CA SER A 238 33.34 13.93 -20.86
C SER A 238 34.06 13.22 -19.70
N GLY A 239 33.79 11.93 -19.50
CA GLY A 239 34.25 11.15 -18.34
C GLY A 239 33.33 11.22 -17.12
N VAL A 240 32.19 11.94 -17.24
CA VAL A 240 31.19 12.09 -16.18
C VAL A 240 29.90 11.38 -16.57
N HIS A 241 29.41 10.52 -15.69
CA HIS A 241 28.11 9.87 -15.85
C HIS A 241 26.98 10.88 -15.62
N GLN A 242 26.25 11.20 -16.69
CA GLN A 242 25.07 12.07 -16.61
C GLN A 242 23.93 11.33 -15.90
N LYS A 243 23.20 12.04 -15.05
CA LYS A 243 22.00 11.52 -14.41
C LYS A 243 20.79 11.92 -15.24
N VAL A 244 19.84 11.01 -15.38
CA VAL A 244 18.60 11.22 -16.14
C VAL A 244 17.43 10.99 -15.20
N VAL A 245 16.36 11.76 -15.38
CA VAL A 245 15.08 11.50 -14.70
C VAL A 245 14.48 10.24 -15.30
N THR A 246 14.60 9.15 -14.55
CA THR A 246 13.95 7.86 -14.79
C THR A 246 13.14 7.46 -13.55
N PRO A 247 12.15 6.54 -13.68
CA PRO A 247 11.45 6.01 -12.51
C PRO A 247 12.39 5.54 -11.40
N ASP A 248 13.46 4.81 -11.73
CA ASP A 248 14.46 4.35 -10.75
C ASP A 248 15.19 5.50 -10.03
N SER A 249 15.63 6.50 -10.79
CA SER A 249 16.31 7.66 -10.21
C SER A 249 15.40 8.44 -9.26
N VAL A 250 14.10 8.57 -9.61
CA VAL A 250 13.09 9.24 -8.80
C VAL A 250 12.82 8.42 -7.54
N ARG A 251 12.65 7.10 -7.63
CA ARG A 251 12.52 6.23 -6.44
C ARG A 251 13.70 6.40 -5.49
N HIS A 252 14.93 6.38 -6.01
CA HIS A 252 16.14 6.59 -5.21
C HIS A 252 16.18 7.97 -4.54
N TYR A 253 15.77 9.03 -5.26
CA TYR A 253 15.70 10.38 -4.72
C TYR A 253 14.64 10.50 -3.61
N LEU A 254 13.42 10.01 -3.86
CA LEU A 254 12.29 10.08 -2.94
C LEU A 254 12.53 9.36 -1.60
N ARG A 255 13.27 8.24 -1.59
CA ARG A 255 13.66 7.55 -0.34
C ARG A 255 14.45 8.44 0.61
N ARG A 256 15.22 9.40 0.08
CA ARG A 256 16.06 10.32 0.85
C ARG A 256 15.35 11.63 1.15
N CYS A 257 14.26 11.91 0.43
CA CYS A 257 13.49 13.13 0.56
C CYS A 257 12.65 13.11 1.84
N LYS A 258 12.75 14.17 2.64
CA LYS A 258 11.96 14.35 3.87
C LYS A 258 10.63 15.07 3.63
N PHE A 259 10.41 15.58 2.41
CA PHE A 259 9.35 16.54 2.09
C PHE A 259 8.18 15.95 1.31
N THR A 260 8.04 14.62 1.26
CA THR A 260 6.92 13.99 0.54
C THR A 260 5.55 14.36 1.12
N ASN A 261 5.49 14.88 2.36
CA ASN A 261 4.27 15.40 2.97
C ASN A 261 3.92 16.82 2.52
N ALA A 262 4.82 17.54 1.85
CA ALA A 262 4.62 18.92 1.42
C ALA A 262 3.90 19.04 0.06
N ILE A 263 3.84 17.95 -0.71
CA ILE A 263 3.14 17.90 -2.00
C ILE A 263 1.70 17.43 -1.82
N ASP A 264 0.83 17.92 -2.70
CA ASP A 264 -0.59 17.62 -2.69
C ASP A 264 -0.90 16.19 -3.17
N ARG A 265 -2.17 15.78 -3.02
CA ARG A 265 -2.62 14.42 -3.34
C ARG A 265 -2.43 14.07 -4.80
N PHE A 266 -2.68 15.01 -5.73
CA PHE A 266 -2.54 14.74 -7.16
C PHE A 266 -1.08 14.45 -7.51
N SER A 267 -0.15 15.27 -7.01
CA SER A 267 1.28 15.09 -7.22
C SER A 267 1.81 13.76 -6.67
N LYS A 268 1.32 13.32 -5.49
CA LYS A 268 1.68 12.00 -4.93
C LYS A 268 1.24 10.85 -5.84
N LEU A 269 0.03 10.92 -6.41
CA LEU A 269 -0.49 9.90 -7.30
C LEU A 269 0.28 9.85 -8.62
N MET A 270 0.63 11.00 -9.19
CA MET A 270 1.46 11.08 -10.40
C MET A 270 2.85 10.48 -10.18
N LEU A 271 3.49 10.79 -9.05
CA LEU A 271 4.77 10.18 -8.68
C LEU A 271 4.66 8.68 -8.46
N LEU A 272 3.57 8.21 -7.85
CA LEU A 272 3.33 6.79 -7.65
C LEU A 272 3.19 6.07 -9.00
N GLU A 273 2.41 6.63 -9.92
CA GLU A 273 2.23 6.09 -11.26
C GLU A 273 3.57 5.97 -11.99
N TYR A 274 4.31 7.08 -12.05
CA TYR A 274 5.63 7.12 -12.70
C TYR A 274 6.63 6.14 -12.08
N CYS A 275 6.67 6.06 -10.74
CA CYS A 275 7.58 5.13 -10.04
C CYS A 275 7.24 3.65 -10.24
N LEU A 276 6.05 3.31 -10.74
CA LEU A 276 5.62 1.93 -10.99
C LEU A 276 5.65 1.53 -12.48
N GLU A 277 5.94 2.47 -13.37
CA GLU A 277 5.85 2.31 -14.83
C GLU A 277 6.86 1.30 -15.38
N ASP A 278 8.09 1.32 -14.89
CA ASP A 278 9.20 0.43 -15.31
C ASP A 278 9.24 -0.90 -14.54
N LEU A 279 8.41 -1.06 -13.50
CA LEU A 279 8.46 -2.23 -12.63
C LEU A 279 7.51 -3.33 -13.08
N ILE A 280 7.96 -4.58 -12.95
CA ILE A 280 7.07 -5.75 -12.97
C ILE A 280 6.56 -6.03 -11.55
N ASP A 281 5.36 -6.60 -11.41
CA ASP A 281 4.67 -6.74 -10.12
C ASP A 281 5.54 -7.41 -9.03
N ASN A 282 6.33 -8.43 -9.42
CA ASN A 282 7.18 -9.20 -8.50
C ASN A 282 8.33 -8.37 -7.90
N ASN A 283 8.81 -7.36 -8.63
CA ASN A 283 9.95 -6.54 -8.22
C ASN A 283 9.53 -5.30 -7.42
N VAL A 284 8.23 -4.98 -7.36
CA VAL A 284 7.75 -3.79 -6.64
C VAL A 284 8.16 -3.82 -5.16
N GLY A 285 8.09 -4.99 -4.51
CA GLY A 285 8.50 -5.14 -3.11
C GLY A 285 9.97 -4.82 -2.85
N THR A 286 10.87 -5.06 -3.80
CA THR A 286 12.30 -4.72 -3.67
C THR A 286 12.56 -3.29 -4.10
N ASP A 287 12.03 -2.89 -5.26
CA ASP A 287 12.47 -1.70 -5.99
C ASP A 287 11.67 -0.45 -5.63
N ALA A 288 10.48 -0.61 -5.01
CA ALA A 288 9.64 0.49 -4.51
C ALA A 288 9.58 0.55 -2.97
N SER A 289 10.37 -0.27 -2.28
CA SER A 289 10.42 -0.27 -0.81
C SER A 289 10.87 1.09 -0.26
N GLY A 290 10.20 1.54 0.80
CA GLY A 290 10.48 2.80 1.50
C GLY A 290 9.91 4.05 0.85
N LEU A 291 9.10 3.93 -0.20
CA LEU A 291 8.44 5.07 -0.84
C LEU A 291 7.15 5.48 -0.10
N PRO A 292 7.04 6.74 0.37
CA PRO A 292 5.86 7.23 1.08
C PRO A 292 4.79 7.76 0.09
N LEU A 293 4.51 7.00 -0.97
CA LEU A 293 3.61 7.42 -2.05
C LEU A 293 2.26 6.70 -2.05
N ILE A 294 2.11 5.60 -1.31
CA ILE A 294 0.86 4.83 -1.31
C ILE A 294 -0.25 5.67 -0.64
N PRO A 295 -1.35 5.95 -1.35
CA PRO A 295 -2.47 6.71 -0.82
C PRO A 295 -3.26 5.83 0.15
N LEU A 296 -3.27 6.23 1.42
CA LEU A 296 -4.03 5.55 2.48
C LEU A 296 -5.25 6.38 2.84
N ALA A 297 -6.27 5.72 3.37
CA ALA A 297 -7.51 6.37 3.82
C ALA A 297 -7.26 7.38 4.95
N ASN A 298 -6.24 7.13 5.78
CA ASN A 298 -5.75 8.01 6.84
C ASN A 298 -4.21 8.03 6.83
N ASP A 299 -3.61 9.02 7.51
CA ASP A 299 -2.15 9.19 7.51
C ASP A 299 -1.39 7.93 8.00
N PRO A 300 -0.36 7.46 7.25
CA PRO A 300 0.34 6.21 7.55
C PRO A 300 1.06 6.20 8.89
N ARG A 301 0.93 5.08 9.61
CA ARG A 301 1.93 4.65 10.60
C ARG A 301 3.03 3.84 9.91
N LYS A 302 4.25 4.39 9.88
CA LYS A 302 5.44 3.77 9.25
C LYS A 302 5.56 2.27 9.56
N GLY A 303 5.79 1.47 8.52
CA GLY A 303 6.15 0.06 8.64
C GLY A 303 4.98 -0.91 8.84
N SER A 304 3.74 -0.47 8.64
CA SER A 304 2.56 -1.34 8.76
C SER A 304 2.20 -2.03 7.45
N LEU A 305 1.58 -3.21 7.56
CA LEU A 305 0.85 -3.88 6.48
C LEU A 305 -0.23 -2.95 5.92
N ILE A 306 -0.31 -2.82 4.60
CA ILE A 306 -1.31 -2.04 3.87
C ILE A 306 -2.31 -3.01 3.24
N LEU A 307 -3.59 -2.72 3.41
CA LEU A 307 -4.70 -3.62 3.09
C LEU A 307 -5.55 -3.08 1.94
N PHE A 308 -5.79 -3.94 0.95
CA PHE A 308 -6.81 -3.75 -0.07
C PHE A 308 -8.10 -4.40 0.39
N ALA A 309 -9.16 -3.59 0.51
CA ALA A 309 -10.44 -3.99 1.05
C ALA A 309 -11.58 -3.72 0.05
N THR A 310 -12.52 -4.65 -0.02
CA THR A 310 -13.84 -4.50 -0.65
C THR A 310 -14.69 -3.46 0.10
N GLU A 311 -15.90 -3.17 -0.38
CA GLU A 311 -16.76 -2.13 0.21
C GLU A 311 -17.21 -2.51 1.61
N LEU A 312 -17.64 -3.75 1.75
CA LEU A 312 -18.04 -4.32 3.03
C LEU A 312 -16.87 -4.36 4.02
N GLU A 313 -15.68 -4.73 3.58
CA GLU A 313 -14.48 -4.77 4.42
C GLU A 313 -14.03 -3.35 4.84
N TYR A 314 -14.20 -2.36 3.97
CA TYR A 314 -13.86 -0.97 4.29
C TYR A 314 -14.76 -0.41 5.40
N GLU A 315 -16.06 -0.74 5.38
CA GLU A 315 -16.99 -0.43 6.46
C GLU A 315 -16.62 -1.14 7.77
N LEU A 316 -16.22 -2.42 7.69
CA LEU A 316 -15.83 -3.23 8.84
C LEU A 316 -14.53 -2.73 9.51
N LEU A 317 -13.57 -2.27 8.72
CA LEU A 317 -12.19 -1.99 9.15
C LEU A 317 -11.93 -0.51 9.51
N GLN A 318 -12.98 0.31 9.71
CA GLN A 318 -12.83 1.76 9.97
C GLN A 318 -11.85 2.13 11.10
N GLN A 319 -11.73 1.29 12.14
CA GLN A 319 -10.82 1.50 13.28
C GLN A 319 -9.33 1.42 12.90
N ILE A 320 -9.00 0.80 11.78
CA ILE A 320 -7.64 0.66 11.24
C ILE A 320 -7.52 1.27 9.84
N SER A 321 -8.30 2.32 9.58
CA SER A 321 -8.30 3.05 8.31
C SER A 321 -6.93 3.61 7.95
N ASP A 322 -6.01 3.79 8.90
CA ASP A 322 -4.59 4.13 8.67
C ASP A 322 -3.79 3.04 7.94
N ARG A 323 -4.40 1.87 7.68
CA ARG A 323 -3.82 0.75 6.93
C ARG A 323 -4.57 0.44 5.63
N LEU A 324 -5.73 1.06 5.41
CA LEU A 324 -6.54 0.82 4.21
C LEU A 324 -6.06 1.71 3.08
N VAL A 325 -5.99 1.16 1.87
CA VAL A 325 -5.74 1.95 0.66
C VAL A 325 -6.95 2.84 0.37
N ASP A 326 -6.70 4.11 0.07
CA ASP A 326 -7.73 5.05 -0.33
C ASP A 326 -8.39 4.59 -1.63
N ARG A 327 -9.70 4.36 -1.58
CA ARG A 327 -10.48 3.89 -2.73
C ARG A 327 -10.89 5.00 -3.71
N SER A 328 -10.70 6.26 -3.34
CA SER A 328 -11.01 7.41 -4.21
C SER A 328 -9.87 7.73 -5.20
N ILE A 329 -8.89 6.83 -5.33
CA ILE A 329 -7.80 6.95 -6.29
C ILE A 329 -8.24 6.51 -7.69
N PRO A 330 -7.52 6.90 -8.76
CA PRO A 330 -7.85 6.49 -10.12
C PRO A 330 -7.92 4.96 -10.27
N LEU A 331 -8.93 4.47 -11.01
CA LEU A 331 -9.20 3.04 -11.15
C LEU A 331 -8.03 2.23 -11.73
N HIS A 332 -7.22 2.82 -12.62
CA HIS A 332 -6.05 2.16 -13.20
C HIS A 332 -4.96 1.94 -12.13
N LEU A 333 -4.71 2.92 -11.27
CA LEU A 333 -3.79 2.78 -10.13
C LEU A 333 -4.31 1.76 -9.12
N LEU A 334 -5.59 1.81 -8.78
CA LEU A 334 -6.20 0.83 -7.87
C LEU A 334 -6.06 -0.60 -8.41
N SER A 335 -6.32 -0.80 -9.71
CA SER A 335 -6.17 -2.09 -10.39
C SER A 335 -4.72 -2.55 -10.39
N ARG A 336 -3.77 -1.65 -10.69
CA ARG A 336 -2.33 -1.93 -10.68
C ARG A 336 -1.85 -2.33 -9.29
N LEU A 337 -2.19 -1.58 -8.25
CA LEU A 337 -1.80 -1.91 -6.89
C LEU A 337 -2.44 -3.21 -6.38
N THR A 338 -3.68 -3.50 -6.79
CA THR A 338 -4.36 -4.77 -6.49
C THR A 338 -3.65 -5.95 -7.16
N ALA A 339 -3.17 -5.79 -8.40
CA ALA A 339 -2.37 -6.81 -9.07
C ALA A 339 -1.04 -7.06 -8.34
N ILE A 340 -0.36 -5.99 -7.92
CA ILE A 340 0.87 -6.07 -7.12
C ILE A 340 0.63 -6.82 -5.81
N ALA A 341 -0.48 -6.54 -5.11
CA ALA A 341 -0.84 -7.20 -3.85
C ALA A 341 -1.10 -8.72 -3.98
N LYS A 342 -1.33 -9.23 -5.20
CA LYS A 342 -1.53 -10.68 -5.45
C LYS A 342 -0.25 -11.47 -5.61
N VAL A 343 0.84 -10.84 -6.04
CA VAL A 343 2.05 -11.54 -6.52
C VAL A 343 3.33 -11.09 -5.79
N SER A 344 3.34 -9.90 -5.21
CA SER A 344 4.55 -9.28 -4.65
C SER A 344 4.74 -9.56 -3.17
N GLY A 345 6.00 -9.60 -2.72
CA GLY A 345 6.38 -9.58 -1.29
C GLY A 345 6.40 -8.17 -0.67
N ALA A 346 5.79 -7.19 -1.36
CA ALA A 346 5.58 -5.85 -0.82
C ALA A 346 4.71 -5.89 0.44
N ASN A 347 4.66 -4.80 1.19
CA ASN A 347 3.77 -4.66 2.35
C ASN A 347 2.28 -4.45 1.96
N LEU A 348 1.88 -4.83 0.75
CA LEU A 348 0.54 -4.73 0.20
C LEU A 348 -0.13 -6.10 0.22
N VAL A 349 -1.30 -6.21 0.85
CA VAL A 349 -2.02 -7.48 0.96
C VAL A 349 -3.50 -7.27 0.65
N ILE A 350 -4.09 -8.22 -0.06
CA ILE A 350 -5.55 -8.32 -0.21
C ILE A 350 -6.10 -8.82 1.11
N PHE A 351 -6.99 -8.04 1.71
CA PHE A 351 -7.59 -8.41 2.97
C PHE A 351 -8.43 -9.68 2.80
N SER A 352 -8.27 -10.61 3.74
CA SER A 352 -9.10 -11.81 3.84
C SER A 352 -9.24 -12.25 5.30
N SER A 353 -9.96 -13.35 5.52
CA SER A 353 -10.18 -13.90 6.86
C SER A 353 -8.87 -14.28 7.56
N SER A 354 -7.82 -14.68 6.83
CA SER A 354 -6.51 -14.98 7.41
C SER A 354 -5.81 -13.76 7.99
N GLU A 355 -5.92 -12.60 7.34
CA GLU A 355 -5.34 -11.33 7.82
C GLU A 355 -6.22 -10.70 8.91
N PHE A 356 -7.52 -10.99 8.90
CA PHE A 356 -8.43 -10.46 9.89
C PHE A 356 -8.20 -11.03 11.28
N VAL A 357 -7.96 -12.34 11.41
CA VAL A 357 -7.80 -13.02 12.72
C VAL A 357 -6.68 -12.41 13.58
N PRO A 358 -5.45 -12.16 13.08
CA PRO A 358 -4.41 -11.46 13.84
C PRO A 358 -4.80 -10.03 14.23
N LEU A 359 -5.58 -9.34 13.39
CA LEU A 359 -6.03 -7.97 13.61
C LEU A 359 -7.28 -7.88 14.48
N PHE A 360 -7.96 -8.99 14.78
CA PHE A 360 -9.24 -9.01 15.49
C PHE A 360 -9.16 -8.32 16.87
N SER A 361 -8.03 -8.46 17.56
CA SER A 361 -7.73 -7.77 18.84
C SER A 361 -7.70 -6.23 18.76
N LYS A 362 -7.76 -5.65 17.56
CA LYS A 362 -7.94 -4.20 17.37
C LYS A 362 -9.40 -3.76 17.47
N PHE A 363 -10.34 -4.68 17.24
CA PHE A 363 -11.77 -4.41 17.20
C PHE A 363 -12.52 -4.90 18.44
N VAL A 364 -11.95 -5.89 19.12
CA VAL A 364 -12.47 -6.43 20.37
C VAL A 364 -11.38 -6.45 21.45
N PRO A 365 -11.73 -6.42 22.75
CA PRO A 365 -10.75 -6.47 23.82
C PRO A 365 -9.86 -7.72 23.75
N ALA A 366 -8.54 -7.52 23.81
CA ALA A 366 -7.57 -8.60 23.61
C ALA A 366 -7.68 -9.72 24.66
N GLU A 367 -8.11 -9.36 25.88
CA GLU A 367 -8.35 -10.27 26.99
C GLU A 367 -9.55 -11.21 26.78
N TRP A 368 -10.33 -11.05 25.70
CA TRP A 368 -11.42 -11.97 25.35
C TRP A 368 -10.91 -13.27 24.74
N LYS A 369 -9.71 -13.26 24.16
CA LYS A 369 -9.14 -14.43 23.51
C LYS A 369 -9.08 -15.62 24.49
N TYR A 370 -9.53 -16.77 24.04
CA TYR A 370 -9.63 -18.04 24.78
C TYR A 370 -10.66 -18.08 25.93
N LYS A 371 -11.35 -16.98 26.25
CA LYS A 371 -12.42 -17.02 27.27
C LYS A 371 -13.65 -17.73 26.73
N LYS A 372 -14.23 -18.63 27.53
CA LYS A 372 -15.47 -19.35 27.18
C LYS A 372 -16.66 -18.42 27.02
N LYS A 373 -16.80 -17.44 27.91
CA LYS A 373 -17.92 -16.50 28.00
C LYS A 373 -17.41 -15.13 28.44
N VAL A 374 -17.87 -14.07 27.80
CA VAL A 374 -17.55 -12.68 28.15
C VAL A 374 -18.81 -11.82 28.18
N HIS A 375 -18.86 -10.85 29.07
CA HIS A 375 -19.95 -9.88 29.11
C HIS A 375 -19.81 -8.91 27.94
N TRP A 376 -20.90 -8.71 27.19
CA TRP A 376 -20.92 -7.83 26.03
C TRP A 376 -22.06 -6.82 26.13
N ASP A 377 -21.66 -5.58 26.44
CA ASP A 377 -22.54 -4.42 26.38
C ASP A 377 -22.16 -3.55 25.17
N PRO A 378 -22.94 -3.59 24.07
CA PRO A 378 -22.67 -2.83 22.85
C PRO A 378 -23.09 -1.35 22.93
N ASN A 379 -23.84 -0.93 23.95
CA ASN A 379 -24.42 0.42 24.03
C ASN A 379 -23.63 1.34 24.97
N SER A 380 -23.07 0.80 26.05
CA SER A 380 -22.45 1.63 27.10
C SER A 380 -20.92 1.53 27.16
N ASN A 381 -20.31 0.46 26.64
CA ASN A 381 -18.86 0.28 26.70
C ASN A 381 -18.19 0.57 25.36
N CYS A 382 -17.41 1.66 25.31
CA CYS A 382 -16.69 2.09 24.11
C CYS A 382 -15.56 1.12 23.66
N THR A 383 -15.13 0.21 24.53
CA THR A 383 -14.12 -0.82 24.19
C THR A 383 -14.71 -2.06 23.55
N HIS A 384 -16.04 -2.23 23.64
CA HIS A 384 -16.74 -3.35 23.02
C HIS A 384 -17.13 -3.01 21.58
N PRO A 385 -17.24 -4.03 20.70
CA PRO A 385 -17.86 -3.83 19.40
C PRO A 385 -19.32 -3.42 19.59
N ASN A 386 -19.75 -2.35 18.91
CA ASN A 386 -21.14 -1.92 18.92
C ASN A 386 -22.02 -2.85 18.07
N SER A 387 -23.33 -2.76 18.25
CA SER A 387 -24.31 -3.61 17.55
C SER A 387 -24.19 -3.54 16.02
N SER A 388 -24.03 -2.33 15.46
CA SER A 388 -23.93 -2.13 14.00
C SER A 388 -22.68 -2.78 13.42
N TRP A 389 -21.54 -2.62 14.07
CA TRP A 389 -20.29 -3.27 13.68
C TRP A 389 -20.42 -4.80 13.76
N PHE A 390 -21.10 -5.31 14.79
CA PHE A 390 -21.28 -6.74 14.97
C PHE A 390 -22.16 -7.37 13.87
N VAL A 391 -23.20 -6.67 13.42
CA VAL A 391 -23.99 -7.07 12.24
C VAL A 391 -23.13 -7.07 10.97
N LEU A 392 -22.29 -6.05 10.78
CA LEU A 392 -21.35 -6.00 9.64
C LEU A 392 -20.34 -7.16 9.69
N PHE A 393 -19.86 -7.51 10.88
CA PHE A 393 -18.96 -8.64 11.10
C PHE A 393 -19.62 -9.97 10.72
N TRP A 394 -20.86 -10.22 11.13
CA TRP A 394 -21.56 -11.45 10.72
C TRP A 394 -21.91 -11.46 9.23
N ARG A 395 -22.24 -10.30 8.64
CA ARG A 395 -22.38 -10.16 7.18
C ARG A 395 -21.09 -10.52 6.45
N TYR A 396 -19.93 -10.05 6.95
CA TYR A 396 -18.61 -10.41 6.44
C TYR A 396 -18.35 -11.91 6.54
N LEU A 397 -18.58 -12.51 7.71
CA LEU A 397 -18.36 -13.93 7.92
C LEU A 397 -19.20 -14.78 6.96
N ARG A 398 -20.46 -14.41 6.74
CA ARG A 398 -21.35 -15.12 5.81
C ARG A 398 -20.89 -15.06 4.35
N GLU A 399 -20.38 -13.90 3.92
CA GLU A 399 -20.12 -13.63 2.49
C GLU A 399 -18.67 -13.92 2.06
N GLN A 400 -17.70 -13.75 2.97
CA GLN A 400 -16.27 -13.76 2.63
C GLN A 400 -15.44 -14.73 3.50
N CYS A 401 -15.98 -15.28 4.60
CA CYS A 401 -15.28 -16.25 5.42
C CYS A 401 -15.74 -17.67 5.09
N GLU A 402 -14.86 -18.49 4.53
CA GLU A 402 -15.19 -19.89 4.23
C GLU A 402 -15.27 -20.77 5.48
N LYS A 403 -14.54 -20.40 6.53
CA LYS A 403 -14.18 -21.28 7.65
C LYS A 403 -14.33 -20.59 8.99
N LEU A 404 -15.39 -20.89 9.73
CA LEU A 404 -15.68 -20.22 11.00
C LEU A 404 -14.67 -20.60 12.10
N TYR A 405 -14.02 -21.76 11.99
CA TYR A 405 -13.04 -22.22 12.98
C TYR A 405 -11.84 -21.27 13.15
N LEU A 406 -11.57 -20.41 12.18
CA LEU A 406 -10.53 -19.38 12.27
C LEU A 406 -10.78 -18.41 13.44
N PHE A 407 -12.03 -18.25 13.85
CA PHE A 407 -12.46 -17.42 14.96
C PHE A 407 -12.84 -18.22 16.21
N GLU A 408 -12.62 -19.55 16.24
CA GLU A 408 -12.93 -20.40 17.41
C GLU A 408 -12.26 -19.89 18.68
N ASP A 409 -11.07 -19.27 18.58
CA ASP A 409 -10.34 -18.70 19.72
C ASP A 409 -11.05 -17.50 20.39
N TRP A 410 -12.08 -16.95 19.76
CA TRP A 410 -12.74 -15.72 20.20
C TRP A 410 -14.22 -15.96 20.56
N PRO A 411 -14.73 -15.31 21.62
CA PRO A 411 -16.15 -15.33 21.92
C PRO A 411 -16.90 -14.43 20.92
N ILE A 412 -17.47 -15.06 19.89
CA ILE A 412 -18.16 -14.38 18.79
C ILE A 412 -19.66 -14.70 18.72
N LEU A 413 -20.17 -15.69 19.46
CA LEU A 413 -21.58 -16.08 19.41
C LEU A 413 -22.39 -15.30 20.44
N PRO A 414 -23.34 -14.44 20.05
CA PRO A 414 -24.11 -13.64 20.98
C PRO A 414 -25.19 -14.47 21.67
N SER A 415 -25.31 -14.33 22.98
CA SER A 415 -26.37 -14.96 23.76
C SER A 415 -27.43 -13.96 24.22
N LEU A 416 -28.65 -14.44 24.44
CA LEU A 416 -29.73 -13.62 25.02
C LEU A 416 -29.39 -13.08 26.43
N SER A 417 -28.43 -13.71 27.12
CA SER A 417 -27.98 -13.27 28.45
C SER A 417 -27.09 -12.02 28.45
N GLY A 418 -26.88 -11.35 27.31
CA GLY A 418 -25.98 -10.19 27.21
C GLY A 418 -24.49 -10.56 27.22
N HIS A 419 -24.17 -11.80 26.85
CA HIS A 419 -22.80 -12.32 26.82
C HIS A 419 -22.47 -12.85 25.43
N LEU A 420 -21.19 -12.78 25.06
CA LEU A 420 -20.63 -13.50 23.91
C LEU A 420 -19.99 -14.80 24.37
N CYS A 421 -20.21 -15.85 23.60
CA CYS A 421 -19.73 -17.20 23.87
C CYS A 421 -18.73 -17.64 22.79
N LYS A 422 -17.72 -18.41 23.22
CA LYS A 422 -16.76 -19.06 22.33
C LYS A 422 -17.46 -20.18 21.55
N PRO A 423 -17.30 -20.28 20.21
CA PRO A 423 -17.75 -21.45 19.46
C PRO A 423 -17.15 -22.73 20.05
N SER A 424 -18.00 -23.71 20.37
CA SER A 424 -17.60 -25.01 20.92
C SER A 424 -18.46 -26.11 20.31
N ARG A 425 -17.83 -27.25 20.00
CA ARG A 425 -18.53 -28.43 19.49
C ARG A 425 -19.17 -29.27 20.60
N GLN A 426 -18.76 -29.03 21.85
CA GLN A 426 -19.25 -29.74 23.03
C GLN A 426 -20.33 -28.93 23.74
N GLU A 427 -20.05 -27.66 24.04
CA GLU A 427 -20.97 -26.76 24.74
C GLU A 427 -21.60 -25.79 23.73
N LYS A 428 -22.65 -26.22 23.02
CA LYS A 428 -23.23 -25.47 21.89
C LYS A 428 -24.25 -24.42 22.34
N LEU A 429 -24.61 -23.50 21.45
CA LEU A 429 -25.72 -22.57 21.67
C LEU A 429 -27.01 -23.11 21.05
N LEU A 430 -28.13 -22.93 21.73
CA LEU A 430 -29.43 -23.34 21.21
C LEU A 430 -30.00 -22.29 20.26
N ASN A 431 -30.35 -22.70 19.04
CA ASN A 431 -31.20 -21.90 18.17
C ASN A 431 -32.66 -22.02 18.63
N VAL A 432 -33.35 -20.91 18.86
CA VAL A 432 -34.72 -20.92 19.37
C VAL A 432 -35.75 -20.31 18.41
N GLU A 433 -35.36 -20.00 17.17
CA GLU A 433 -36.25 -19.36 16.18
C GLU A 433 -37.57 -20.11 15.96
N ASN A 434 -37.55 -21.44 16.06
CA ASN A 434 -38.72 -22.30 15.86
C ASN A 434 -39.47 -22.65 17.17
N LEU A 435 -39.03 -22.14 18.33
CA LEU A 435 -39.66 -22.41 19.62
C LEU A 435 -40.67 -21.33 20.00
N SER A 436 -41.73 -21.71 20.74
CA SER A 436 -42.71 -20.77 21.27
C SER A 436 -42.09 -19.83 22.30
N ASN A 437 -42.67 -18.63 22.48
CA ASN A 437 -42.19 -17.64 23.45
C ASN A 437 -42.19 -18.18 24.88
N GLU A 438 -43.16 -19.03 25.22
CA GLU A 438 -43.24 -19.69 26.53
C GLU A 438 -42.04 -20.63 26.73
N MET A 439 -41.71 -21.43 25.71
CA MET A 439 -40.57 -22.34 25.77
C MET A 439 -39.24 -21.60 25.87
N GLN A 440 -39.08 -20.51 25.11
CA GLN A 440 -37.91 -19.64 25.21
C GLN A 440 -37.74 -19.09 26.63
N HIS A 441 -38.82 -18.62 27.26
CA HIS A 441 -38.80 -18.12 28.63
C HIS A 441 -38.40 -19.19 29.65
N VAL A 442 -38.90 -20.42 29.49
CA VAL A 442 -38.50 -21.57 30.31
C VAL A 442 -37.00 -21.85 30.19
N LEU A 443 -36.48 -21.91 28.96
CA LEU A 443 -35.06 -22.20 28.71
C LEU A 443 -34.14 -21.10 29.23
N VAL A 444 -34.55 -19.83 29.15
CA VAL A 444 -33.85 -18.70 29.78
C VAL A 444 -33.79 -18.86 31.30
N LYS A 445 -34.91 -19.23 31.95
CA LYS A 445 -34.96 -19.48 33.41
C LYS A 445 -34.09 -20.65 33.86
N ILE A 446 -33.99 -21.70 33.06
CA ILE A 446 -33.09 -22.84 33.31
C ILE A 446 -31.62 -22.40 33.17
N GLY A 447 -31.33 -21.32 32.43
CA GLY A 447 -29.99 -20.83 32.19
C GLY A 447 -29.33 -21.40 30.93
N CYS A 448 -30.12 -21.93 30.00
CA CYS A 448 -29.64 -22.46 28.72
C CYS A 448 -28.92 -21.37 27.91
N LYS A 449 -27.87 -21.76 27.18
CA LYS A 449 -27.10 -20.85 26.33
C LYS A 449 -27.85 -20.62 25.00
N ILE A 450 -28.75 -19.65 24.99
CA ILE A 450 -29.58 -19.36 23.81
C ILE A 450 -28.92 -18.30 22.92
N LEU A 451 -28.91 -18.53 21.61
CA LEU A 451 -28.43 -17.57 20.62
C LEU A 451 -29.32 -16.32 20.57
N ASN A 452 -28.71 -15.14 20.50
CA ASN A 452 -29.40 -13.90 20.20
C ASN A 452 -29.45 -13.65 18.69
N THR A 453 -30.63 -13.78 18.09
CA THR A 453 -30.85 -13.69 16.64
C THR A 453 -30.88 -12.26 16.10
N ASN A 454 -30.87 -11.24 16.97
CA ASN A 454 -30.92 -9.83 16.57
C ASN A 454 -29.71 -9.34 15.76
N TYR A 455 -28.66 -10.16 15.63
CA TYR A 455 -27.40 -9.80 14.98
C TYR A 455 -27.15 -10.53 13.65
N CYS A 456 -28.17 -11.17 13.07
CA CYS A 456 -28.08 -11.88 11.78
C CYS A 456 -26.92 -12.90 11.74
N VAL A 457 -26.83 -13.74 12.77
CA VAL A 457 -25.76 -14.74 12.93
C VAL A 457 -26.02 -15.90 11.97
N GLU A 458 -25.35 -15.87 10.81
CA GLU A 458 -25.51 -16.86 9.74
C GLU A 458 -24.13 -17.29 9.20
N HIS A 459 -23.88 -18.60 9.12
CA HIS A 459 -22.70 -19.17 8.45
C HIS A 459 -22.94 -20.66 8.13
N SER A 460 -22.33 -21.16 7.06
CA SER A 460 -22.33 -22.59 6.70
C SER A 460 -21.83 -23.54 7.79
N ASP A 461 -20.90 -23.13 8.66
CA ASP A 461 -20.27 -23.98 9.70
C ASP A 461 -21.03 -23.91 11.03
N LEU A 462 -22.08 -23.09 11.11
CA LEU A 462 -22.74 -22.75 12.37
C LEU A 462 -23.41 -23.96 13.02
N PHE A 463 -23.86 -24.93 12.23
CA PHE A 463 -24.42 -26.21 12.69
C PHE A 463 -23.46 -27.04 13.57
N HIS A 464 -22.15 -26.79 13.49
CA HIS A 464 -21.17 -27.44 14.36
C HIS A 464 -21.18 -26.90 15.80
N TYR A 465 -21.65 -25.66 16.00
CA TYR A 465 -21.61 -24.94 17.27
C TYR A 465 -23.01 -24.66 17.83
N MET A 466 -24.06 -25.12 17.14
CA MET A 466 -25.43 -24.90 17.54
C MET A 466 -26.21 -26.19 17.71
N TYR A 467 -27.09 -26.18 18.72
CA TYR A 467 -28.18 -27.14 18.84
C TYR A 467 -29.38 -26.64 18.07
N ASP A 468 -30.06 -27.57 17.42
CA ASP A 468 -31.33 -27.31 16.76
C ASP A 468 -32.45 -27.16 17.80
N ALA A 469 -33.53 -26.50 17.39
CA ALA A 469 -34.73 -26.27 18.20
C ALA A 469 -35.60 -27.53 18.34
N ASP A 470 -35.00 -28.71 18.43
CA ASP A 470 -35.68 -30.00 18.52
C ASP A 470 -35.55 -30.62 19.92
N GLY A 471 -36.21 -31.75 20.15
CA GLY A 471 -36.19 -32.44 21.45
C GLY A 471 -34.80 -32.79 21.94
N ALA A 472 -33.91 -33.22 21.04
CA ALA A 472 -32.53 -33.61 21.37
C ALA A 472 -31.68 -32.40 21.74
N GLY A 473 -31.67 -31.35 20.90
CA GLY A 473 -30.91 -30.13 21.12
C GLY A 473 -31.35 -29.36 22.37
N VAL A 474 -32.65 -29.35 22.68
CA VAL A 474 -33.17 -28.77 23.91
C VAL A 474 -32.69 -29.57 25.14
N LEU A 475 -32.74 -30.89 25.10
CA LEU A 475 -32.24 -31.72 26.20
C LEU A 475 -30.74 -31.54 26.40
N ASP A 476 -29.95 -31.62 25.33
CA ASP A 476 -28.51 -31.40 25.41
C ASP A 476 -28.17 -30.01 25.98
N SER A 477 -28.88 -28.96 25.54
CA SER A 477 -28.73 -27.60 26.08
C SER A 477 -29.06 -27.48 27.57
N ILE A 478 -30.09 -28.19 28.04
CA ILE A 478 -30.45 -28.25 29.46
C ILE A 478 -29.35 -29.00 30.24
N PHE A 479 -28.90 -30.14 29.74
CA PHE A 479 -27.90 -30.97 30.41
C PHE A 479 -26.47 -30.40 30.36
N ASP A 480 -26.16 -29.51 29.41
CA ASP A 480 -24.93 -28.70 29.38
C ASP A 480 -24.83 -27.74 30.57
N VAL A 481 -25.97 -27.31 31.12
CA VAL A 481 -26.06 -26.45 32.31
C VAL A 481 -26.06 -27.29 33.59
N LEU A 482 -26.63 -28.50 33.53
CA LEU A 482 -26.81 -29.36 34.69
C LEU A 482 -25.56 -30.18 35.01
N THR A 483 -25.04 -30.03 36.24
CA THR A 483 -24.24 -31.12 36.84
C THR A 483 -25.20 -32.20 37.34
N LYS A 484 -24.83 -33.48 37.24
CA LYS A 484 -25.73 -34.62 37.59
C LYS A 484 -26.35 -34.51 39.00
N ASP A 485 -25.70 -33.81 39.92
CA ASP A 485 -26.16 -33.61 41.30
C ASP A 485 -27.13 -32.40 41.48
N GLY A 486 -27.34 -31.58 40.44
CA GLY A 486 -28.07 -30.30 40.50
C GLY A 486 -29.45 -30.25 39.81
N ILE A 487 -29.92 -31.36 39.22
CA ILE A 487 -31.15 -31.41 38.40
C ILE A 487 -32.38 -30.92 39.17
N CYS A 488 -32.53 -31.36 40.42
CA CYS A 488 -33.67 -30.97 41.25
C CYS A 488 -33.61 -29.50 41.70
N GLN A 489 -32.43 -28.90 41.85
CA GLN A 489 -32.27 -27.52 42.34
C GLN A 489 -32.54 -26.48 41.24
N LEU A 490 -32.13 -26.74 40.00
CA LEU A 490 -32.29 -25.80 38.88
C LEU A 490 -33.71 -25.76 38.32
N LEU A 491 -34.48 -26.85 38.44
CA LEU A 491 -35.88 -26.91 37.98
C LEU A 491 -36.89 -26.46 39.06
N GLN A 492 -36.43 -26.19 40.29
CA GLN A 492 -37.22 -25.48 41.31
C GLN A 492 -37.51 -24.01 40.93
N CYS A 493 -36.71 -23.44 40.02
CA CYS A 493 -36.92 -22.09 39.47
C CYS A 493 -38.20 -21.96 38.62
N LEU A 494 -38.68 -23.08 38.07
CA LEU A 494 -39.82 -23.13 37.16
C LEU A 494 -41.13 -23.25 37.94
N GLN A 495 -42.15 -22.53 37.47
CA GLN A 495 -43.53 -22.67 37.92
C GLN A 495 -44.18 -23.93 37.35
N ALA A 496 -45.36 -24.31 37.86
CA ALA A 496 -46.09 -25.48 37.41
C ALA A 496 -46.40 -25.45 35.91
N GLU A 497 -46.89 -24.32 35.40
CA GLU A 497 -47.24 -24.15 33.98
C GLU A 497 -46.00 -24.25 33.07
N GLU A 498 -44.87 -23.75 33.55
CA GLU A 498 -43.58 -23.78 32.85
C GLU A 498 -43.03 -25.20 32.72
N ARG A 499 -43.17 -26.01 33.79
CA ARG A 499 -42.83 -27.44 33.75
C ARG A 499 -43.71 -28.20 32.79
N ASP A 500 -45.01 -27.87 32.74
CA ASP A 500 -45.93 -28.51 31.79
C ASP A 500 -45.62 -28.15 30.35
N VAL A 501 -45.17 -26.92 30.07
CA VAL A 501 -44.73 -26.50 28.72
C VAL A 501 -43.53 -27.34 28.29
N LEU A 502 -42.51 -27.45 29.16
CA LEU A 502 -41.33 -28.27 28.89
C LEU A 502 -41.69 -29.76 28.68
N ARG A 503 -42.57 -30.30 29.53
CA ARG A 503 -43.07 -31.68 29.41
C ARG A 503 -43.79 -31.92 28.10
N ARG A 504 -44.74 -31.05 27.74
CA ARG A 504 -45.50 -31.17 26.49
C ARG A 504 -44.60 -31.10 25.26
N PHE A 505 -43.59 -30.23 25.29
CA PHE A 505 -42.61 -30.14 24.21
C PHE A 505 -41.78 -31.41 24.07
N LEU A 506 -41.22 -31.94 25.17
CA LEU A 506 -40.36 -33.13 25.14
C LEU A 506 -41.12 -34.42 24.82
N LEU A 507 -42.41 -34.47 25.14
CA LEU A 507 -43.30 -35.59 24.79
C LEU A 507 -44.00 -35.40 23.44
N ASP A 508 -43.63 -34.42 22.62
CA ASP A 508 -44.19 -34.27 21.28
C ASP A 508 -43.80 -35.49 20.40
N PRO A 509 -44.76 -36.17 19.75
CA PRO A 509 -44.49 -37.33 18.91
C PRO A 509 -43.47 -37.10 17.80
N THR A 510 -43.36 -35.86 17.30
CA THR A 510 -42.47 -35.51 16.18
C THR A 510 -41.00 -35.82 16.45
N TRP A 511 -40.54 -35.71 17.70
CA TRP A 511 -39.12 -35.95 18.08
C TRP A 511 -38.71 -37.43 18.10
N TYR A 512 -39.68 -38.33 18.05
CA TYR A 512 -39.43 -39.77 18.13
C TYR A 512 -39.55 -40.44 16.76
N VAL A 513 -40.17 -39.74 15.81
CA VAL A 513 -40.24 -40.16 14.40
C VAL A 513 -38.84 -39.99 13.79
N GLY A 514 -38.32 -41.05 13.18
CA GLY A 514 -37.00 -41.01 12.52
C GLY A 514 -35.79 -41.05 13.46
N LYS A 515 -35.97 -41.36 14.75
CA LYS A 515 -34.91 -41.43 15.78
C LYS A 515 -34.14 -40.11 15.98
N GLN A 516 -34.83 -38.97 16.01
CA GLN A 516 -34.18 -37.70 16.35
C GLN A 516 -33.71 -37.67 17.81
N MET A 517 -34.53 -38.19 18.74
CA MET A 517 -34.08 -38.54 20.09
C MET A 517 -33.59 -40.00 20.16
N ASP A 518 -32.39 -40.19 20.70
CA ASP A 518 -31.82 -41.51 20.99
C ASP A 518 -32.10 -41.97 22.45
N ASP A 519 -31.67 -43.20 22.77
CA ASP A 519 -31.88 -43.79 24.10
C ASP A 519 -31.26 -42.96 25.24
N SER A 520 -30.16 -42.24 24.98
CA SER A 520 -29.51 -41.39 25.98
C SER A 520 -30.34 -40.13 26.27
N HIS A 521 -30.96 -39.53 25.25
CA HIS A 521 -31.87 -38.42 25.42
C HIS A 521 -33.13 -38.83 26.18
N ILE A 522 -33.66 -40.04 25.89
CA ILE A 522 -34.82 -40.60 26.61
C ILE A 522 -34.47 -40.80 28.09
N GLU A 523 -33.31 -41.37 28.39
CA GLU A 523 -32.83 -41.51 29.78
C GLU A 523 -32.68 -40.15 30.47
N ASN A 524 -32.05 -39.17 29.82
CA ASN A 524 -31.94 -37.81 30.33
C ASN A 524 -33.30 -37.19 30.65
N CYS A 525 -34.29 -37.36 29.77
CA CYS A 525 -35.63 -36.84 29.99
C CYS A 525 -36.33 -37.51 31.19
N LYS A 526 -36.07 -38.80 31.48
CA LYS A 526 -36.60 -39.48 32.68
C LYS A 526 -36.16 -38.83 33.98
N TRP A 527 -34.95 -38.24 34.01
CA TRP A 527 -34.39 -37.60 35.21
C TRP A 527 -34.93 -36.20 35.47
N LEU A 528 -35.70 -35.61 34.54
CA LEU A 528 -36.23 -34.26 34.70
C LEU A 528 -37.48 -34.26 35.61
N PRO A 529 -37.51 -33.47 36.71
CA PRO A 529 -38.69 -33.29 37.57
C PRO A 529 -39.76 -32.40 36.94
N ILE A 530 -40.31 -32.83 35.79
CA ILE A 530 -41.33 -32.14 34.99
C ILE A 530 -42.65 -32.91 34.95
N TYR A 531 -42.73 -34.08 35.58
CA TYR A 531 -43.91 -34.94 35.57
C TYR A 531 -44.75 -34.73 36.82
N ARG A 532 -46.02 -34.39 36.62
CA ARG A 532 -47.01 -34.21 37.68
C ARG A 532 -47.33 -35.54 38.36
N VAL A 533 -47.21 -35.64 39.69
CA VAL A 533 -47.50 -36.85 40.49
C VAL A 533 -48.54 -36.60 41.59
N TYR A 534 -49.35 -37.62 41.91
CA TYR A 534 -50.36 -37.51 42.96
C TYR A 534 -49.72 -37.36 44.36
N GLY A 535 -50.31 -36.58 45.28
CA GLY A 535 -49.98 -36.65 46.71
C GLY A 535 -48.87 -35.74 47.27
N GLY A 536 -48.54 -34.60 46.65
CA GLY A 536 -47.72 -33.58 47.31
C GLY A 536 -48.55 -32.68 48.25
N GLU A 537 -47.94 -32.20 49.33
CA GLU A 537 -48.54 -31.16 50.19
C GLU A 537 -48.92 -29.92 49.35
N ALA A 538 -49.95 -29.18 49.78
CA ALA A 538 -50.69 -28.14 49.04
C ALA A 538 -49.89 -26.93 48.50
N ALA A 539 -48.55 -26.98 48.47
CA ALA A 539 -47.74 -26.05 47.71
C ALA A 539 -47.68 -26.50 46.23
N GLU A 540 -47.88 -25.58 45.29
CA GLU A 540 -47.96 -25.85 43.84
C GLU A 540 -46.68 -26.51 43.26
N ASN A 541 -45.55 -26.44 43.97
CA ASN A 541 -44.26 -26.94 43.50
C ASN A 541 -43.89 -28.37 43.96
N SER A 542 -44.60 -28.96 44.94
CA SER A 542 -44.30 -30.31 45.48
C SER A 542 -44.89 -31.46 44.66
N ASN A 543 -45.71 -31.17 43.65
CA ASN A 543 -46.40 -32.18 42.84
C ASN A 543 -45.64 -32.61 41.58
N TYR A 544 -44.35 -32.28 41.45
CA TYR A 544 -43.54 -32.64 40.29
C TYR A 544 -42.38 -33.55 40.70
N SER A 545 -42.16 -34.61 39.93
CA SER A 545 -41.12 -35.61 40.18
C SER A 545 -40.48 -36.05 38.86
N ASP A 546 -39.26 -36.59 38.94
CA ASP A 546 -38.66 -37.37 37.87
C ASP A 546 -39.35 -38.75 37.76
N LEU A 547 -39.04 -39.51 36.70
CA LEU A 547 -39.62 -40.83 36.42
C LEU A 547 -38.89 -42.00 37.09
N VAL A 548 -37.70 -41.76 37.67
CA VAL A 548 -36.76 -42.81 38.09
C VAL A 548 -36.82 -43.05 39.60
N ASN A 549 -36.94 -42.00 40.41
CA ASN A 549 -36.75 -42.02 41.86
C ASN A 549 -37.95 -41.43 42.63
N PRO A 550 -38.87 -42.27 43.14
CA PRO A 550 -39.07 -43.69 42.80
C PRO A 550 -39.71 -43.85 41.42
N ARG A 551 -39.58 -45.06 40.85
CA ARG A 551 -40.14 -45.42 39.55
C ARG A 551 -41.63 -45.06 39.47
N LYS A 552 -42.01 -44.33 38.42
CA LYS A 552 -43.40 -43.89 38.22
C LYS A 552 -44.22 -44.84 37.36
N HIS A 553 -45.54 -44.78 37.54
CA HIS A 553 -46.52 -45.59 36.82
C HIS A 553 -47.69 -44.76 36.32
N LEU A 554 -48.34 -45.21 35.24
CA LEU A 554 -49.66 -44.67 34.87
C LEU A 554 -50.74 -45.29 35.78
N PRO A 555 -51.75 -44.51 36.21
CA PRO A 555 -52.75 -44.98 37.18
C PRO A 555 -53.64 -46.10 36.61
N PRO A 556 -54.10 -47.06 37.42
CA PRO A 556 -55.10 -48.05 37.01
C PRO A 556 -56.41 -47.39 36.56
N SER A 557 -57.04 -47.88 35.48
CA SER A 557 -58.24 -47.26 34.89
C SER A 557 -59.51 -47.32 35.75
N ASP A 558 -59.54 -48.17 36.79
CA ASP A 558 -60.73 -48.46 37.61
C ASP A 558 -60.45 -48.39 39.13
N CYS A 559 -59.69 -47.39 39.57
CA CYS A 559 -59.38 -47.13 40.99
C CYS A 559 -59.65 -45.65 41.33
N PRO A 560 -60.22 -45.34 42.52
CA PRO A 560 -60.43 -43.97 42.96
C PRO A 560 -59.11 -43.19 43.04
N GLU A 561 -59.10 -41.94 42.54
CA GLU A 561 -57.91 -41.07 42.54
C GLU A 561 -57.36 -40.80 43.95
N CYS A 562 -58.20 -40.87 44.99
CA CYS A 562 -57.80 -40.69 46.38
C CYS A 562 -56.82 -41.75 46.90
N LEU A 563 -56.64 -42.86 46.17
CA LEU A 563 -55.70 -43.93 46.53
C LEU A 563 -54.32 -43.74 45.88
N PHE A 564 -54.15 -42.76 45.00
CA PHE A 564 -52.88 -42.54 44.31
C PHE A 564 -51.94 -41.65 45.11
N CYS A 565 -50.66 -42.03 45.15
CA CYS A 565 -49.57 -41.31 45.80
C CYS A 565 -48.50 -40.89 44.78
N GLY A 566 -47.36 -40.40 45.27
CA GLY A 566 -46.28 -39.81 44.45
C GLY A 566 -45.63 -40.75 43.42
N GLU A 567 -46.06 -42.00 43.35
CA GLU A 567 -45.64 -42.99 42.35
C GLU A 567 -46.48 -42.95 41.06
N PHE A 568 -47.63 -42.27 41.06
CA PHE A 568 -48.54 -42.19 39.92
C PHE A 568 -48.49 -40.83 39.24
N ILE A 569 -48.33 -40.83 37.92
CA ILE A 569 -48.35 -39.61 37.09
C ILE A 569 -49.80 -39.19 36.84
N TYR A 570 -50.08 -37.89 36.86
CA TYR A 570 -51.43 -37.35 36.63
C TYR A 570 -51.45 -36.20 35.61
N ASN A 571 -52.66 -35.89 35.12
CA ASN A 571 -52.93 -34.81 34.17
C ASN A 571 -52.07 -34.91 32.89
N LEU A 572 -52.15 -36.07 32.23
CA LEU A 572 -51.55 -36.36 30.92
C LEU A 572 -52.63 -36.38 29.85
N SER A 573 -52.28 -35.93 28.65
CA SER A 573 -53.07 -36.19 27.45
C SER A 573 -52.89 -37.65 26.98
N ASN A 574 -53.85 -38.15 26.18
CA ASN A 574 -53.75 -39.49 25.60
C ASN A 574 -52.44 -39.70 24.81
N THR A 575 -51.98 -38.65 24.13
CA THR A 575 -50.72 -38.65 23.39
C THR A 575 -49.53 -38.80 24.33
N GLU A 576 -49.47 -38.01 25.41
CA GLU A 576 -48.38 -38.10 26.39
C GLU A 576 -48.33 -39.48 27.07
N GLU A 577 -49.49 -40.08 27.40
CA GLU A 577 -49.54 -41.45 27.93
C GLU A 577 -48.98 -42.48 26.94
N GLU A 578 -49.32 -42.36 25.65
CA GLU A 578 -48.78 -43.24 24.61
C GLU A 578 -47.26 -43.10 24.51
N MET A 579 -46.75 -41.87 24.53
CA MET A 579 -45.32 -41.60 24.43
C MET A 579 -44.55 -42.18 25.63
N LEU A 580 -45.07 -41.98 26.84
CA LEU A 580 -44.48 -42.53 28.07
C LEU A 580 -44.50 -44.06 28.10
N SER A 581 -45.59 -44.69 27.65
CA SER A 581 -45.70 -46.15 27.57
C SER A 581 -44.74 -46.73 26.51
N ARG A 582 -44.73 -46.12 25.32
CA ARG A 582 -44.03 -46.65 24.14
C ARG A 582 -42.52 -46.44 24.17
N TYR A 583 -42.05 -45.27 24.63
CA TYR A 583 -40.63 -44.91 24.58
C TYR A 583 -39.96 -44.89 25.95
N TYR A 584 -40.69 -44.56 27.02
CA TYR A 584 -40.10 -44.42 28.36
C TYR A 584 -40.24 -45.67 29.23
N GLY A 585 -41.04 -46.66 28.81
CA GLY A 585 -41.28 -47.89 29.57
C GLY A 585 -42.11 -47.68 30.83
N ILE A 586 -42.92 -46.61 30.85
CA ILE A 586 -43.84 -46.30 31.94
C ILE A 586 -45.17 -47.00 31.66
N GLU A 587 -45.35 -48.15 32.30
CA GLU A 587 -46.55 -48.96 32.13
C GLU A 587 -47.68 -48.53 33.06
N ARG A 588 -48.92 -48.77 32.61
CA ARG A 588 -50.12 -48.65 33.44
C ARG A 588 -50.14 -49.77 34.47
N MET A 589 -50.19 -49.41 35.75
CA MET A 589 -50.20 -50.39 36.83
C MET A 589 -51.50 -51.21 36.78
N ARG A 590 -51.38 -52.53 36.81
CA ARG A 590 -52.55 -53.42 36.83
C ARG A 590 -53.27 -53.31 38.18
N LYS A 591 -54.59 -53.31 38.17
CA LYS A 591 -55.42 -53.22 39.40
C LYS A 591 -55.05 -54.27 40.45
N THR A 592 -54.72 -55.49 40.03
CA THR A 592 -54.29 -56.58 40.93
C THR A 592 -52.96 -56.29 41.61
N GLN A 593 -52.01 -55.67 40.91
CA GLN A 593 -50.71 -55.27 41.46
C GLN A 593 -50.85 -54.06 42.38
N PHE A 594 -51.68 -53.08 42.01
CA PHE A 594 -51.98 -51.92 42.84
C PHE A 594 -52.61 -52.30 44.19
N LEU A 595 -53.64 -53.16 44.16
CA LEU A 595 -54.31 -53.62 45.38
C LEU A 595 -53.37 -54.49 46.25
N GLN A 596 -52.46 -55.27 45.66
CA GLN A 596 -51.44 -55.98 46.43
C GLN A 596 -50.46 -55.03 47.12
N ALA A 597 -50.00 -53.98 46.42
CA ALA A 597 -49.09 -53.00 47.01
C ALA A 597 -49.77 -52.18 48.14
N ALA A 598 -51.04 -51.80 47.96
CA ALA A 598 -51.80 -50.99 48.92
C ALA A 598 -52.29 -51.74 50.17
N TYR A 599 -52.32 -53.08 50.17
CA TYR A 599 -52.74 -53.91 51.32
C TYR A 599 -51.56 -54.40 52.19
N PHE A 600 -50.33 -54.29 51.69
CA PHE A 600 -49.09 -54.74 52.38
C PHE A 600 -48.14 -53.59 52.75
N THR A 601 -48.59 -52.34 52.63
CA THR A 601 -47.98 -51.13 53.19
C THR A 601 -48.86 -50.60 54.31
#